data_AF-A0A0F2L523-F1
#
_entry.id   AF-A0A0F2L523-F1
#
_cell.length_a   1.000
_cell.length_b   1.000
_cell.length_c   1.000
_cell.angle_alpha   90.00
_cell.angle_beta   90.00
_cell.angle_gamma   90.00
#
_symmetry.space_group_name_H-M   'P 1'
#
loop_
_entity.id
_entity.type
_entity.pdbx_description
1 polymer ?
#
loop_
_entity_poly.entity_id
_entity_poly.type
_entity_poly.pdbx_seq_one_letter_code
_entity_poly.pdbx_strand_id
1 'polypeptide(L)'
;MKLPEVEINHVRFRVLPNRYAILFMIWYSSGSSMQIHRLPLMTYISSHIIRYEYELPPIISKALINDVSKLINEGFLEFLSANDRFIVKVTEEGRRIIGEMYSMSNEYVVFGDYLIIRLKDLLNELMRIVNAYQDLNTPTLLSIALRELSIKERDLISKVLMDLSFSLRNPCENRLG
;
A
#
# COMPACT_ATOMS: atom_id res chain seq x y z
N MET A 1 5.71 21.14 -3.06
CA MET A 1 4.37 20.56 -3.32
C MET A 1 3.30 21.42 -2.67
N LYS A 2 2.20 21.74 -3.37
CA LYS A 2 1.03 22.40 -2.76
C LYS A 2 -0.05 21.35 -2.51
N LEU A 3 -0.26 20.99 -1.26
CA LEU A 3 -1.36 20.08 -0.89
C LEU A 3 -2.69 20.84 -0.91
N PRO A 4 -3.80 20.15 -1.27
CA PRO A 4 -5.13 20.71 -1.07
C PRO A 4 -5.37 21.00 0.41
N GLU A 5 -6.22 21.96 0.71
CA GLU A 5 -6.58 22.34 2.09
C GLU A 5 -8.09 22.16 2.30
N VAL A 6 -8.45 21.75 3.52
CA VAL A 6 -9.84 21.64 3.98
C VAL A 6 -9.98 22.33 5.32
N GLU A 7 -11.15 22.92 5.57
CA GLU A 7 -11.48 23.54 6.86
C GLU A 7 -12.36 22.58 7.67
N ILE A 8 -11.93 22.26 8.89
CA ILE A 8 -12.67 21.42 9.85
C ILE A 8 -12.76 22.21 11.14
N ASN A 9 -13.99 22.56 11.57
CA ASN A 9 -14.25 23.31 12.80
C ASN A 9 -13.35 24.56 12.97
N HIS A 10 -13.27 25.40 11.93
CA HIS A 10 -12.48 26.64 11.89
C HIS A 10 -10.95 26.49 11.91
N VAL A 11 -10.44 25.26 11.74
CA VAL A 11 -9.01 24.98 11.56
C VAL A 11 -8.76 24.46 10.15
N ARG A 12 -7.75 25.00 9.47
CA ARG A 12 -7.34 24.54 8.13
C ARG A 12 -6.31 23.43 8.25
N PHE A 13 -6.57 22.33 7.56
CA PHE A 13 -5.67 21.20 7.44
C PHE A 13 -5.29 20.96 5.99
N ARG A 14 -4.05 20.56 5.77
CA ARG A 14 -3.61 20.04 4.48
C ARG A 14 -4.13 18.61 4.33
N VAL A 15 -4.62 18.28 3.14
CA VAL A 15 -5.04 16.94 2.78
C VAL A 15 -3.87 16.24 2.11
N LEU A 16 -3.52 15.04 2.57
CA LEU A 16 -2.54 14.17 1.94
C LEU A 16 -3.26 13.11 1.08
N PRO A 17 -3.22 13.21 -0.25
CA PRO A 17 -3.74 12.18 -1.14
C PRO A 17 -3.17 10.77 -0.88
N ASN A 18 -4.01 9.74 -0.95
CA ASN A 18 -3.62 8.33 -0.74
C ASN A 18 -2.45 7.88 -1.65
N ARG A 19 -2.37 8.40 -2.87
CA ARG A 19 -1.23 8.17 -3.78
C ARG A 19 0.13 8.52 -3.18
N TYR A 20 0.24 9.51 -2.29
CA TYR A 20 1.52 9.82 -1.65
C TYR A 20 1.91 8.79 -0.59
N ALA A 21 0.95 8.11 0.03
CA ALA A 21 1.23 6.95 0.86
C ALA A 21 1.73 5.76 0.02
N ILE A 22 1.18 5.54 -1.18
CA ILE A 22 1.69 4.54 -2.14
C ILE A 22 3.14 4.86 -2.54
N LEU A 23 3.38 6.11 -2.95
CA LEU A 23 4.72 6.57 -3.33
C LEU A 23 5.73 6.32 -2.21
N PHE A 24 5.34 6.66 -0.98
CA PHE A 24 6.17 6.43 0.21
C PHE A 24 6.44 4.94 0.46
N MET A 25 5.42 4.08 0.36
CA MET A 25 5.59 2.63 0.52
C MET A 25 6.56 2.03 -0.51
N ILE A 26 6.51 2.47 -1.77
CA ILE A 26 7.42 2.01 -2.84
C ILE A 26 8.82 2.59 -2.64
N TRP A 27 8.94 3.83 -2.17
CA TRP A 27 10.25 4.42 -1.89
C TRP A 27 10.99 3.69 -0.77
N TYR A 28 10.26 3.34 0.28
CA TYR A 28 10.82 2.70 1.46
C TYR A 28 11.09 1.20 1.26
N SER A 29 10.50 0.57 0.24
CA SER A 29 10.83 -0.82 -0.10
C SER A 29 12.25 -0.96 -0.66
N SER A 30 12.78 -2.18 -0.61
CA SER A 30 14.12 -2.50 -1.10
C SER A 30 14.36 -1.98 -2.53
N GLY A 31 15.45 -1.23 -2.70
CA GLY A 31 15.83 -0.59 -3.96
C GLY A 31 14.90 0.56 -4.41
N SER A 32 14.03 1.07 -3.53
CA SER A 32 12.96 2.02 -3.85
C SER A 32 12.10 1.56 -5.04
N SER A 33 11.82 0.26 -5.06
CA SER A 33 11.11 -0.41 -6.14
C SER A 33 10.20 -1.51 -5.61
N MET A 34 9.13 -1.80 -6.33
CA MET A 34 8.18 -2.85 -5.97
C MET A 34 7.64 -3.53 -7.22
N GLN A 35 7.50 -4.86 -7.18
CA GLN A 35 6.79 -5.58 -8.24
C GLN A 35 5.32 -5.16 -8.25
N ILE A 36 4.75 -4.92 -9.44
CA ILE A 36 3.41 -4.34 -9.55
C ILE A 36 2.33 -5.21 -8.90
N HIS A 37 2.46 -6.54 -8.97
CA HIS A 37 1.49 -7.46 -8.34
C HIS A 37 1.61 -7.53 -6.82
N ARG A 38 2.73 -7.08 -6.23
CA ARG A 38 2.92 -7.02 -4.77
C ARG A 38 2.26 -5.79 -4.17
N LEU A 39 2.15 -4.71 -4.93
CA LEU A 39 1.58 -3.46 -4.44
C LEU A 39 0.11 -3.60 -3.99
N PRO A 40 -0.79 -4.27 -4.74
CA PRO A 40 -2.15 -4.52 -4.27
C PRO A 40 -2.21 -5.36 -2.99
N LEU A 41 -1.31 -6.35 -2.83
CA LEU A 41 -1.23 -7.14 -1.61
C LEU A 41 -0.78 -6.31 -0.41
N MET A 42 0.30 -5.53 -0.58
CA MET A 42 0.85 -4.66 0.45
C MET A 42 -0.15 -3.59 0.90
N THR A 43 -0.84 -2.97 -0.05
CA THR A 43 -1.86 -1.95 0.24
C THR A 43 -3.11 -2.57 0.88
N TYR A 44 -3.49 -3.78 0.48
CA TYR A 44 -4.62 -4.48 1.11
C TYR A 44 -4.33 -4.81 2.58
N ILE A 45 -3.12 -5.29 2.87
CA ILE A 45 -2.68 -5.55 4.25
C ILE A 45 -2.66 -4.24 5.06
N SER A 46 -2.31 -3.11 4.42
CA SER A 46 -2.39 -1.78 5.03
C SER A 46 -3.76 -1.10 4.94
N SER A 47 -4.83 -1.82 4.61
CA SER A 47 -6.18 -1.26 4.40
C SER A 47 -6.77 -0.55 5.62
N HIS A 48 -6.28 -0.85 6.82
CA HIS A 48 -6.65 -0.16 8.05
C HIS A 48 -6.09 1.28 8.13
N ILE A 49 -5.06 1.59 7.32
CA ILE A 49 -4.44 2.91 7.19
C ILE A 49 -4.83 3.51 5.84
N ILE A 50 -4.44 2.86 4.74
CA ILE A 50 -4.68 3.33 3.38
C ILE A 50 -5.96 2.70 2.88
N ARG A 51 -7.06 3.44 2.98
CA ARG A 51 -8.38 2.95 2.60
C ARG A 51 -8.57 3.06 1.09
N TYR A 52 -8.59 1.90 0.44
CA TYR A 52 -9.07 1.73 -0.92
C TYR A 52 -10.27 0.80 -0.92
N GLU A 53 -11.18 1.00 -1.88
CA GLU A 53 -12.22 0.03 -2.19
C GLU A 53 -11.63 -1.06 -3.09
N TYR A 54 -11.83 -2.33 -2.72
CA TYR A 54 -11.29 -3.49 -3.41
C TYR A 54 -12.41 -4.32 -4.07
N GLU A 55 -12.14 -4.87 -5.26
CA GLU A 55 -13.09 -5.60 -6.10
C GLU A 55 -12.92 -7.12 -5.97
N LEU A 56 -13.98 -7.93 -5.90
CA LEU A 56 -13.89 -9.40 -5.77
C LEU A 56 -13.13 -10.08 -6.95
N PRO A 57 -12.07 -10.90 -6.72
CA PRO A 57 -11.42 -11.20 -5.43
C PRO A 57 -10.64 -9.98 -4.90
N PRO A 58 -10.88 -9.55 -3.64
CA PRO A 58 -10.77 -8.18 -3.13
C PRO A 58 -9.34 -7.78 -2.76
N ILE A 59 -8.44 -7.96 -3.70
CA ILE A 59 -7.04 -7.57 -3.58
C ILE A 59 -6.63 -6.63 -4.71
N ILE A 60 -7.47 -6.48 -5.73
CA ILE A 60 -7.28 -5.50 -6.79
C ILE A 60 -8.24 -4.32 -6.53
N SER A 61 -7.72 -3.10 -6.62
CA SER A 61 -8.49 -1.88 -6.50
C SER A 61 -8.25 -0.99 -7.72
N LYS A 62 -9.30 -0.65 -8.47
CA LYS A 62 -9.19 0.30 -9.59
C LYS A 62 -8.69 1.66 -9.13
N ALA A 63 -9.10 2.11 -7.93
CA ALA A 63 -8.64 3.37 -7.36
C ALA A 63 -7.12 3.35 -7.07
N LEU A 64 -6.59 2.24 -6.54
CA LEU A 64 -5.16 2.03 -6.39
C LEU A 64 -4.43 2.10 -7.74
N ILE A 65 -4.91 1.38 -8.75
CA ILE A 65 -4.29 1.37 -10.07
C ILE A 65 -4.29 2.77 -10.69
N ASN A 66 -5.42 3.48 -10.60
CA ASN A 66 -5.52 4.86 -11.07
C ASN A 66 -4.54 5.80 -10.36
N ASP A 67 -4.35 5.65 -9.05
CA ASP A 67 -3.39 6.45 -8.29
C ASP A 67 -1.94 6.12 -8.65
N VAL A 68 -1.61 4.85 -8.90
CA VAL A 68 -0.30 4.46 -9.45
C VAL A 68 -0.09 5.08 -10.82
N SER A 69 -1.07 5.02 -11.72
CA SER A 69 -0.99 5.65 -13.04
C SER A 69 -0.81 7.17 -12.94
N LYS A 70 -1.47 7.85 -12.00
CA LYS A 70 -1.24 9.28 -11.75
C LYS A 70 0.18 9.56 -11.30
N LEU A 71 0.74 8.77 -10.37
CA LEU A 71 2.13 8.94 -9.93
C LEU A 71 3.13 8.74 -11.07
N ILE A 72 2.85 7.83 -12.00
CA ILE A 72 3.65 7.64 -13.22
C ILE A 72 3.53 8.86 -14.14
N ASN A 73 2.30 9.34 -14.39
CA ASN A 73 2.06 10.51 -15.24
C ASN A 73 2.64 11.81 -14.65
N GLU A 74 2.67 11.93 -13.33
CA GLU A 74 3.31 13.03 -12.59
C GLU A 74 4.85 12.90 -12.56
N GLY A 75 5.41 11.79 -13.06
CA GLY A 75 6.85 11.53 -13.13
C GLY A 75 7.47 11.10 -11.79
N PHE A 76 6.67 10.77 -10.77
CA PHE A 76 7.16 10.33 -9.45
C PHE A 76 7.50 8.84 -9.41
N LEU A 77 6.88 8.05 -10.29
CA LEU A 77 7.19 6.65 -10.50
C LEU A 77 7.56 6.41 -11.96
N GLU A 78 8.45 5.45 -12.19
CA GLU A 78 8.72 4.87 -13.50
C GLU A 78 8.26 3.41 -13.53
N PHE A 79 7.71 3.00 -14.67
CA PHE A 79 7.33 1.62 -14.92
C PHE A 79 8.44 0.94 -15.72
N LEU A 80 8.99 -0.14 -15.16
CA LEU A 80 10.08 -0.90 -15.74
C LEU A 80 9.65 -2.35 -15.98
N SER A 81 10.15 -2.94 -17.05
CA SER A 81 10.06 -4.38 -17.29
C SER A 81 11.46 -4.97 -17.16
N ALA A 82 11.62 -5.94 -16.26
CA ALA A 82 12.86 -6.68 -16.09
C ALA A 82 12.56 -8.17 -15.87
N ASN A 83 13.13 -9.04 -16.69
CA ASN A 83 12.98 -10.50 -16.61
C ASN A 83 11.50 -10.95 -16.52
N ASP A 84 10.66 -10.47 -17.44
CA ASP A 84 9.20 -10.72 -17.49
C ASP A 84 8.44 -10.30 -16.23
N ARG A 85 9.04 -9.43 -15.40
CA ARG A 85 8.39 -8.85 -14.23
C ARG A 85 8.24 -7.36 -14.41
N PHE A 86 7.03 -6.90 -14.14
CA PHE A 86 6.70 -5.49 -14.10
C PHE A 86 7.00 -4.91 -12.72
N ILE A 87 7.80 -3.86 -12.69
CA ILE A 87 8.29 -3.20 -11.49
C ILE A 87 7.93 -1.71 -11.60
N VAL A 88 7.44 -1.15 -10.49
CA VAL A 88 7.36 0.30 -10.30
C VAL A 88 8.53 0.75 -9.45
N LYS A 89 9.21 1.81 -9.87
CA LYS A 89 10.38 2.36 -9.18
C LYS A 89 10.21 3.85 -8.96
N VAL A 90 10.70 4.34 -7.82
CA VAL A 90 10.65 5.76 -7.50
C VAL A 90 11.73 6.52 -8.27
N THR A 91 11.33 7.59 -8.95
CA THR A 91 12.22 8.48 -9.69
C THR A 91 12.90 9.48 -8.74
N GLU A 92 13.88 10.24 -9.24
CA GLU A 92 14.48 11.34 -8.47
C GLU A 92 13.45 12.42 -8.10
N GLU A 93 12.49 12.70 -8.99
CA GLU A 93 11.41 13.64 -8.70
C GLU A 93 10.47 13.09 -7.61
N GLY A 94 10.16 11.79 -7.62
CA GLY A 94 9.44 11.14 -6.53
C GLY A 94 10.17 11.22 -5.20
N ARG A 95 11.50 11.05 -5.19
CA ARG A 95 12.34 11.23 -4.00
C ARG A 95 12.30 12.67 -3.47
N ARG A 96 12.29 13.65 -4.37
CA ARG A 96 12.18 15.08 -4.01
C ARG A 96 10.87 15.35 -3.28
N ILE A 97 9.75 14.85 -3.80
CA ILE A 97 8.43 14.97 -3.15
C ILE A 97 8.41 14.33 -1.77
N ILE A 98 9.06 13.18 -1.59
CA ILE A 98 9.18 12.54 -0.28
C ILE A 98 10.02 13.40 0.68
N GLY A 99 11.09 14.04 0.20
CA GLY A 99 11.85 15.00 0.99
C GLY A 99 11.00 16.17 1.48
N GLU A 100 10.10 16.68 0.62
CA GLU A 100 9.12 17.70 1.01
C GLU A 100 8.10 17.17 2.02
N MET A 101 7.68 15.91 1.94
CA MET A 101 6.83 15.29 2.97
C MET A 101 7.54 15.23 4.32
N TYR A 102 8.84 14.90 4.35
CA TYR A 102 9.62 14.87 5.59
C TYR A 102 9.78 16.25 6.24
N SER A 103 9.87 17.33 5.45
CA SER A 103 9.93 18.70 6.00
C SER A 103 8.62 19.08 6.73
N MET A 104 7.51 18.46 6.34
CA MET A 104 6.18 18.60 6.96
C MET A 104 5.89 17.55 8.04
N SER A 105 6.88 16.75 8.44
CA SER A 105 6.66 15.57 9.30
C SER A 105 5.94 15.86 10.63
N ASN A 106 6.11 17.05 11.20
CA ASN A 106 5.44 17.44 12.46
C ASN A 106 4.04 18.05 12.27
N GLU A 107 3.59 18.25 11.03
CA GLU A 107 2.27 18.80 10.74
C GLU A 107 1.17 17.75 10.88
N TYR A 108 -0.03 18.19 11.27
CA TYR A 108 -1.24 17.37 11.18
C TYR A 108 -1.85 17.50 9.79
N VAL A 109 -2.11 16.35 9.16
CA VAL A 109 -2.73 16.26 7.85
C VAL A 109 -4.03 15.48 7.94
N VAL A 110 -4.94 15.78 7.02
CA VAL A 110 -6.12 14.97 6.76
C VAL A 110 -5.75 13.88 5.75
N PHE A 111 -5.99 12.63 6.11
CA PHE A 111 -5.65 11.45 5.31
C PHE A 111 -6.86 10.51 5.17
N GLY A 112 -7.07 9.95 3.97
CA GLY A 112 -8.19 9.04 3.69
C GLY A 112 -9.56 9.65 4.01
N ASP A 113 -10.42 8.88 4.70
CA ASP A 113 -11.77 9.27 5.14
C ASP A 113 -11.75 10.27 6.32
N TYR A 114 -11.03 11.38 6.16
CA TYR A 114 -10.93 12.48 7.14
C TYR A 114 -10.19 12.15 8.45
N LEU A 115 -9.26 11.20 8.44
CA LEU A 115 -8.39 10.95 9.59
C LEU A 115 -7.41 12.13 9.76
N ILE A 116 -7.48 12.84 10.88
CA ILE A 116 -6.47 13.85 11.26
C ILE A 116 -5.33 13.14 11.98
N ILE A 117 -4.15 13.10 11.35
CA ILE A 117 -2.98 12.40 11.87
C ILE A 117 -1.72 13.25 11.68
N ARG A 118 -0.76 13.14 12.61
CA ARG A 118 0.57 13.72 12.41
C ARG A 118 1.29 12.97 11.31
N LEU A 119 1.85 13.68 10.33
CA LEU A 119 2.45 13.06 9.16
C LEU A 119 3.55 12.05 9.52
N LYS A 120 4.42 12.38 10.49
CA LYS A 120 5.44 11.47 11.01
C LYS A 120 4.87 10.13 11.47
N ASP A 121 3.74 10.14 12.16
CA ASP A 121 3.15 8.93 12.73
C ASP A 121 2.57 8.05 11.62
N LEU A 122 1.93 8.66 10.60
CA LEU A 122 1.51 7.97 9.39
C LEU A 122 2.69 7.32 8.67
N LEU A 123 3.77 8.07 8.42
CA LEU A 123 4.95 7.56 7.72
C LEU A 123 5.63 6.41 8.48
N ASN A 124 5.77 6.53 9.80
CA ASN A 124 6.32 5.47 10.64
C ASN A 124 5.51 4.18 10.56
N GLU A 125 4.18 4.31 10.54
CA GLU A 125 3.29 3.17 10.45
C GLU A 125 3.39 2.48 9.08
N LEU A 126 3.46 3.26 7.99
CA LEU A 126 3.71 2.73 6.65
C LEU A 126 5.08 2.04 6.55
N MET A 127 6.12 2.63 7.14
CA MET A 127 7.45 2.01 7.22
C MET A 127 7.41 0.66 7.93
N ARG A 128 6.68 0.59 9.06
CA ARG A 128 6.52 -0.65 9.84
C ARG A 128 5.91 -1.77 9.00
N ILE A 129 4.86 -1.46 8.24
CA ILE A 129 4.21 -2.42 7.34
C ILE A 129 5.17 -2.86 6.23
N VAL A 130 5.82 -1.92 5.55
CA VAL A 130 6.75 -2.26 4.48
C VAL A 130 7.87 -3.17 5.00
N ASN A 131 8.47 -2.84 6.15
CA ASN A 131 9.49 -3.68 6.78
C ASN A 131 9.00 -5.07 7.15
N ALA A 132 7.76 -5.20 7.64
CA ALA A 132 7.22 -6.49 8.07
C ALA A 132 6.97 -7.46 6.90
N TYR A 133 6.69 -6.94 5.71
CA TYR A 133 6.13 -7.74 4.61
C TYR A 133 6.99 -7.75 3.34
N GLN A 134 7.93 -6.82 3.16
CA GLN A 134 8.66 -6.67 1.88
C GLN A 134 9.48 -7.91 1.48
N ASP A 135 10.00 -8.66 2.44
CA ASP A 135 10.86 -9.84 2.20
C ASP A 135 10.07 -11.15 2.10
N LEU A 136 8.75 -11.13 2.36
CA LEU A 136 7.92 -12.32 2.25
C LEU A 136 7.69 -12.68 0.77
N ASN A 137 7.71 -13.98 0.46
CA ASN A 137 7.35 -14.42 -0.89
C ASN A 137 5.88 -14.09 -1.22
N THR A 138 5.55 -14.01 -2.51
CA THR A 138 4.19 -13.63 -2.96
C THR A 138 3.10 -14.58 -2.44
N PRO A 139 3.28 -15.92 -2.41
CA PRO A 139 2.29 -16.83 -1.81
C PRO A 139 1.99 -16.52 -0.34
N THR A 140 3.00 -16.22 0.47
CA THR A 140 2.82 -15.84 1.87
C THR A 140 2.09 -14.52 2.02
N LEU A 141 2.41 -13.51 1.21
CA LEU A 141 1.65 -12.25 1.22
C LEU A 141 0.18 -12.44 0.85
N LEU A 142 -0.07 -13.26 -0.17
CA LEU A 142 -1.42 -13.60 -0.59
C LEU A 142 -2.16 -14.38 0.49
N SER A 143 -1.50 -15.33 1.15
CA SER A 143 -2.04 -16.05 2.32
C SER A 143 -2.48 -15.06 3.41
N ILE A 144 -1.62 -14.11 3.78
CA ILE A 144 -1.95 -13.08 4.78
C ILE A 144 -3.15 -12.23 4.33
N ALA A 145 -3.15 -11.76 3.08
CA ALA A 145 -4.27 -10.96 2.55
C ALA A 145 -5.60 -11.72 2.55
N LEU A 146 -5.61 -12.99 2.13
CA LEU A 146 -6.81 -13.83 2.18
C LEU A 146 -7.25 -14.11 3.63
N ARG A 147 -6.30 -14.25 4.55
CA ARG A 147 -6.62 -14.42 5.97
C ARG A 147 -7.28 -13.18 6.56
N GLU A 148 -6.75 -12.00 6.29
CA GLU A 148 -7.34 -10.72 6.71
C GLU A 148 -8.76 -10.54 6.15
N LEU A 149 -8.97 -10.94 4.89
CA LEU A 149 -10.29 -10.92 4.28
C LEU A 149 -11.26 -11.90 4.94
N SER A 150 -10.81 -13.11 5.26
CA SER A 150 -11.65 -14.14 5.89
C SER A 150 -12.28 -13.68 7.21
N ILE A 151 -11.61 -12.77 7.93
CA ILE A 151 -12.09 -12.20 9.19
C ILE A 151 -13.21 -11.16 8.96
N LYS A 152 -13.20 -10.49 7.80
CA LYS A 152 -14.19 -9.47 7.42
C LYS A 152 -15.44 -10.08 6.79
N GLU A 153 -15.28 -11.23 6.13
CA GLU A 153 -16.37 -11.96 5.47
C GLU A 153 -17.14 -12.87 6.44
N ARG A 154 -18.36 -13.28 6.03
CA ARG A 154 -19.21 -14.21 6.80
C ARG A 154 -19.39 -15.54 6.07
N ASP A 155 -19.88 -16.53 6.82
CA ASP A 155 -20.39 -17.80 6.31
C ASP A 155 -19.38 -18.60 5.46
N LEU A 156 -19.82 -19.14 4.33
CA LEU A 156 -19.02 -20.00 3.45
C LEU A 156 -17.81 -19.27 2.87
N ILE A 157 -17.95 -17.98 2.55
CA ILE A 157 -16.88 -17.18 1.96
C ILE A 157 -15.70 -17.07 2.94
N SER A 158 -15.99 -16.78 4.22
CA SER A 158 -14.97 -16.76 5.28
C SER A 158 -14.18 -18.07 5.36
N LYS A 159 -14.88 -19.22 5.31
CA LYS A 159 -14.23 -20.55 5.35
C LYS A 159 -13.36 -20.81 4.13
N VAL A 160 -13.86 -20.54 2.92
CA VAL A 160 -13.11 -20.73 1.67
C VAL A 160 -11.83 -19.91 1.67
N LEU A 161 -11.91 -18.64 2.07
CA LEU A 161 -10.75 -17.75 2.15
C LEU A 161 -9.73 -18.19 3.20
N MET A 162 -10.20 -18.68 4.35
CA MET A 162 -9.35 -19.25 5.39
C MET A 162 -8.61 -20.49 4.88
N ASP A 163 -9.29 -21.44 4.23
CA ASP A 163 -8.67 -22.66 3.72
C ASP A 163 -7.67 -22.37 2.59
N LEU A 164 -7.99 -21.42 1.71
CA LEU A 164 -7.07 -20.94 0.67
C LEU A 164 -5.83 -20.28 1.29
N SER A 165 -6.02 -19.49 2.36
CA SER A 165 -4.90 -18.86 3.06
C SER A 165 -3.92 -19.91 3.63
N PHE A 166 -4.43 -21.00 4.23
CA PHE A 166 -3.59 -22.07 4.75
C PHE A 166 -2.89 -22.85 3.64
N SER A 167 -3.59 -23.14 2.54
CA SER A 167 -3.03 -23.85 1.39
C SER A 167 -1.85 -23.11 0.75
N LEU A 168 -1.92 -21.77 0.66
CA LEU A 168 -0.84 -20.94 0.13
C LEU A 168 0.37 -20.81 1.06
N ARG A 169 0.18 -21.04 2.36
CA ARG A 169 1.25 -21.02 3.37
C ARG A 169 2.11 -22.28 3.35
N ASN A 170 1.62 -23.35 2.71
CA ASN A 170 2.23 -24.68 2.66
C ASN A 170 2.82 -25.05 1.29
N PRO A 171 3.86 -24.38 0.78
CA PRO A 171 4.51 -24.87 -0.43
C PRO A 171 5.40 -26.11 -0.21
N CYS A 172 5.66 -26.55 1.04
CA CYS A 172 6.68 -27.58 1.33
C CYS A 172 6.36 -28.68 2.37
N GLU A 173 5.23 -28.69 3.08
CA GLU A 173 5.01 -29.72 4.12
C GLU A 173 4.69 -31.13 3.58
N ASN A 174 4.20 -31.25 2.33
CA ASN A 174 3.86 -32.54 1.73
C ASN A 174 4.93 -33.10 0.76
N ARG A 175 6.19 -32.64 0.85
CA ARG A 175 7.33 -33.20 0.08
C ARG A 175 8.33 -33.96 0.95
N LEU A 176 7.87 -34.56 2.05
CA LEU A 176 8.52 -35.71 2.66
C LEU A 176 7.69 -36.94 2.31
N GLY A 177 7.96 -37.48 1.12
CA GLY A 177 7.54 -38.79 0.66
C GLY A 177 8.77 -39.52 0.15
#